data_AF-A0A317VV91-F1
#
_entry.id   AF-A0A317VV91-F1
#
_cell.length_a   1.000
_cell.length_b   1.000
_cell.length_c   1.000
_cell.angle_alpha   90.00
_cell.angle_beta   90.00
_cell.angle_gamma   90.00
#
_symmetry.space_group_name_H-M   'P 1'
#
loop_
_entity.id
_entity.type
_entity.pdbx_description
1 polymer ?
#
loop_
_entity_poly.entity_id
_entity_poly.type
_entity_poly.pdbx_seq_one_letter_code
_entity_poly.pdbx_strand_id
1 'polypeptide(L)'
;MFFTDVKENRQHRAAFGEFLRTCGVVEPHELKYFRVLRLWDRDRRFSFKWYGEYFEFTKIDMFMQKETFGILQWQIIAGTLDSSPQTTLEIRLLRAAASDDIFPLEQFVYEVETFFFVLPDNRHLFKLTFVEDIRGFEKSGTGNKVMKFVDRRH
;
A
#
# COMPACT_ATOMS: atom_id res chain seq x y z
N MET A 1 11.49 9.21 7.19
CA MET A 1 12.34 8.85 8.35
C MET A 1 12.64 7.35 8.26
N PHE A 2 13.80 6.94 7.72
CA PHE A 2 14.14 5.56 7.32
C PHE A 2 14.72 4.67 8.45
N PHE A 3 14.39 4.94 9.72
CA PHE A 3 15.15 4.35 10.84
C PHE A 3 14.67 2.96 11.29
N THR A 4 13.46 2.53 10.93
CA THR A 4 12.95 1.19 11.28
C THR A 4 13.45 0.08 10.36
N ASP A 5 13.77 0.38 9.10
CA ASP A 5 14.26 -0.57 8.09
C ASP A 5 15.67 -1.12 8.42
N VAL A 6 16.52 -0.33 9.08
CA VAL A 6 17.95 -0.68 9.23
C VAL A 6 18.20 -1.97 10.02
N LYS A 7 17.42 -2.24 11.08
CA LYS A 7 17.60 -3.44 11.91
C LYS A 7 17.02 -4.69 11.25
N GLU A 8 15.82 -4.58 10.70
CA GLU A 8 15.14 -5.67 9.99
C GLU A 8 15.93 -6.08 8.75
N ASN A 9 16.40 -5.10 7.97
CA ASN A 9 17.25 -5.32 6.81
C ASN A 9 18.61 -5.94 7.18
N ARG A 10 19.17 -5.60 8.35
CA ARG A 10 20.38 -6.26 8.86
C ARG A 10 20.13 -7.73 9.23
N GLN A 11 18.99 -8.05 9.84
CA GLN A 11 18.62 -9.43 10.19
C GLN A 11 18.35 -10.27 8.94
N HIS A 12 17.59 -9.74 7.98
CA HIS A 12 17.32 -10.42 6.69
C HIS A 12 18.61 -10.68 5.90
N ARG A 13 19.56 -9.73 5.89
CA ARG A 13 20.89 -9.94 5.28
C ARG A 13 21.68 -11.06 5.95
N ALA A 14 21.67 -11.12 7.28
CA ALA A 14 22.38 -12.17 8.01
C ALA A 14 21.81 -13.56 7.71
N ALA A 15 20.47 -13.70 7.75
CA ALA A 15 19.80 -14.96 7.45
C ALA A 15 20.03 -15.43 6.00
N PHE A 16 20.03 -14.51 5.03
CA PHE A 16 20.25 -14.86 3.63
C PHE A 16 21.72 -15.20 3.31
N GLY A 17 22.67 -14.48 3.92
CA GLY A 17 24.09 -14.84 3.79
C GLY A 17 24.36 -16.26 4.32
N GLU A 18 23.70 -16.63 5.42
CA GLU A 18 23.77 -17.98 5.98
C GLU A 18 23.14 -19.03 5.07
N PHE A 19 22.02 -18.72 4.42
CA PHE A 19 21.38 -19.58 3.43
C PHE A 19 22.28 -19.82 2.21
N LEU A 20 22.86 -18.77 1.61
CA LEU A 20 23.76 -18.91 0.45
C LEU A 20 25.00 -19.74 0.78
N ARG A 21 25.54 -19.58 1.99
CA ARG A 21 26.63 -20.40 2.52
C ARG A 21 26.22 -21.87 2.60
N THR A 22 25.02 -22.14 3.12
CA THR A 22 24.48 -23.50 3.26
C THR A 22 24.26 -24.18 1.91
N CYS A 23 23.82 -23.42 0.90
CA CYS A 23 23.63 -23.93 -0.45
C CYS A 23 24.92 -24.07 -1.28
N GLY A 24 26.08 -23.70 -0.74
CA GLY A 24 27.37 -23.78 -1.45
C GLY A 24 27.47 -22.85 -2.67
N VAL A 25 26.62 -21.83 -2.74
CA VAL A 25 26.53 -20.90 -3.88
C VAL A 25 27.64 -19.84 -3.82
N VAL A 26 28.24 -19.65 -2.65
CA VAL A 26 29.24 -18.60 -2.39
C VAL A 26 30.38 -19.18 -1.55
N GLU A 27 31.62 -19.00 -2.02
CA GLU A 27 32.80 -19.37 -1.23
C GLU A 27 33.02 -18.38 -0.07
N PRO A 28 33.54 -18.80 1.10
CA PRO A 28 33.68 -17.94 2.28
C PRO A 28 34.44 -16.63 2.04
N HIS A 29 35.39 -16.63 1.08
CA HIS A 29 36.20 -15.47 0.74
C HIS A 29 35.48 -14.46 -0.17
N GLU A 30 34.34 -14.84 -0.77
CA GLU A 30 33.55 -14.01 -1.66
C GLU A 30 32.46 -13.21 -0.92
N LEU A 31 32.09 -13.64 0.29
CA LEU A 31 31.08 -12.98 1.15
C LEU A 31 31.32 -11.48 1.35
N LYS A 32 32.59 -11.04 1.37
CA LYS A 32 32.95 -9.61 1.49
C LYS A 32 32.53 -8.77 0.29
N TYR A 33 32.28 -9.39 -0.87
CA TYR A 33 31.84 -8.74 -2.11
C TYR A 33 30.32 -8.78 -2.29
N PHE A 34 29.59 -9.69 -1.62
CA PHE A 34 28.12 -9.79 -1.62
C PHE A 34 27.42 -8.73 -0.73
N ARG A 35 27.96 -7.50 -0.65
CA ARG A 35 27.42 -6.43 0.21
C ARG A 35 26.16 -5.76 -0.34
N VAL A 36 25.78 -6.03 -1.59
CA VAL A 36 24.61 -5.42 -2.24
C VAL A 36 23.73 -6.49 -2.88
N LEU A 37 23.17 -7.36 -2.06
CA LEU A 37 21.97 -8.12 -2.43
C LEU A 37 20.76 -7.25 -2.12
N ARG A 38 20.13 -6.69 -3.16
CA ARG A 38 18.77 -6.17 -3.05
C ARG A 38 17.83 -7.37 -3.11
N LEU A 39 17.40 -7.85 -1.95
CA LEU A 39 16.20 -8.69 -1.88
C LEU A 39 15.06 -7.88 -2.49
N TRP A 40 14.52 -8.41 -3.58
CA TRP A 40 13.41 -7.77 -4.28
C TRP A 40 12.19 -7.72 -3.36
N ASP A 41 11.56 -6.54 -3.38
CA ASP A 41 10.24 -6.12 -2.88
C ASP A 41 9.44 -7.09 -2.01
N ARG A 42 8.75 -6.57 -0.97
CA ARG A 42 7.71 -7.34 -0.27
C ARG A 42 6.70 -7.87 -1.30
N ASP A 43 6.22 -9.10 -1.10
CA ASP A 43 5.38 -9.80 -2.08
C ASP A 43 4.20 -8.92 -2.52
N ARG A 44 4.25 -8.50 -3.79
CA ARG A 44 3.27 -7.60 -4.41
C ARG A 44 1.87 -8.20 -4.50
N ARG A 45 1.74 -9.52 -4.28
CA ARG A 45 0.42 -10.18 -4.19
C ARG A 45 -0.33 -9.80 -2.92
N PHE A 46 0.38 -9.37 -1.87
CA PHE A 46 -0.19 -9.08 -0.56
C PHE A 46 0.00 -7.63 -0.10
N SER A 47 0.72 -6.82 -0.89
CA SER A 47 1.01 -5.44 -0.54
C SER A 47 1.26 -4.57 -1.77
N PHE A 48 1.20 -3.26 -1.58
CA PHE A 48 1.73 -2.30 -2.53
C PHE A 48 2.56 -1.24 -1.82
N LYS A 49 3.38 -0.52 -2.60
CA LYS A 49 4.23 0.57 -2.12
C LYS A 49 3.71 1.91 -2.61
N TRP A 50 3.59 2.87 -1.71
CA TRP A 50 3.31 4.26 -2.05
C TRP A 50 4.09 5.21 -1.14
N TYR A 51 4.69 6.24 -1.74
CA TYR A 51 5.51 7.27 -1.06
C TYR A 51 6.55 6.72 -0.06
N GLY A 52 7.19 5.60 -0.38
CA GLY A 52 8.22 4.98 0.46
C GLY A 52 7.69 3.98 1.50
N GLU A 53 6.38 3.94 1.71
CA GLU A 53 5.72 3.05 2.68
C GLU A 53 5.10 1.83 1.99
N TYR A 54 5.07 0.70 2.71
CA TYR A 54 4.44 -0.54 2.27
C TYR A 54 3.11 -0.76 2.98
N PHE A 55 2.05 -0.92 2.20
CA PHE A 55 0.71 -1.18 2.70
C PHE A 55 0.31 -2.63 2.42
N GLU A 56 0.09 -3.39 3.49
CA GLU A 56 -0.42 -4.76 3.42
C GLU A 56 -1.94 -4.74 3.23
N PHE A 57 -2.46 -5.53 2.27
CA PHE A 57 -3.90 -5.56 1.98
C PHE A 57 -4.74 -5.99 3.17
N THR A 58 -4.23 -6.90 4.01
CA THR A 58 -4.92 -7.36 5.22
C THR A 58 -5.12 -6.23 6.24
N LYS A 59 -4.11 -5.38 6.43
CA LYS A 59 -4.20 -4.21 7.33
C LYS A 59 -5.17 -3.17 6.80
N ILE A 60 -5.17 -2.95 5.48
CA ILE A 60 -6.15 -2.08 4.83
C ILE A 60 -7.56 -2.66 4.99
N ASP A 61 -7.75 -3.96 4.74
CA ASP A 61 -9.04 -4.63 4.92
C ASP A 61 -9.58 -4.42 6.33
N MET A 62 -8.76 -4.67 7.35
CA MET A 62 -9.14 -4.45 8.76
C MET A 62 -9.47 -2.98 9.04
N PHE A 63 -8.70 -2.04 8.49
CA PHE A 63 -8.94 -0.61 8.65
C PHE A 63 -10.27 -0.17 8.01
N MET A 64 -10.55 -0.63 6.79
CA MET A 64 -11.76 -0.28 6.03
C MET A 64 -13.03 -0.95 6.57
N GLN A 65 -12.90 -2.05 7.34
CA GLN A 65 -14.02 -2.79 7.93
C GLN A 65 -14.52 -2.19 9.27
N LYS A 66 -13.88 -1.14 9.79
CA LYS A 66 -14.36 -0.48 11.02
C LYS A 66 -15.79 0.04 10.80
N GLU A 67 -16.73 -0.45 11.61
CA GLU A 67 -18.16 -0.10 11.46
C GLU A 67 -18.41 1.40 11.56
N THR A 68 -17.67 2.10 12.42
CA THR A 68 -17.73 3.55 12.59
C THR A 68 -17.39 4.33 11.32
N PHE A 69 -16.77 3.71 10.32
CA PHE A 69 -16.50 4.34 9.04
C PHE A 69 -17.69 4.26 8.08
N GLY A 70 -18.63 3.32 8.26
CA GLY A 70 -19.80 3.21 7.37
C GLY A 70 -19.43 2.95 5.90
N ILE A 71 -18.30 2.30 5.61
CA ILE A 71 -17.86 2.00 4.24
C ILE A 71 -18.67 0.81 3.69
N LEU A 72 -19.33 1.02 2.56
CA LEU A 72 -20.09 -0.01 1.85
C LEU A 72 -19.26 -0.70 0.77
N GLN A 73 -18.40 0.06 0.08
CA GLN A 73 -17.47 -0.45 -0.92
C GLN A 73 -16.25 0.47 -1.01
N TRP A 74 -15.09 -0.09 -1.31
CA TRP A 74 -13.86 0.68 -1.50
C TRP A 74 -12.96 0.09 -2.59
N GLN A 75 -12.08 0.94 -3.12
CA GLN A 75 -11.07 0.57 -4.11
C GLN A 75 -9.85 1.48 -3.96
N ILE A 76 -8.67 0.90 -4.11
CA ILE A 76 -7.41 1.60 -4.18
C ILE A 76 -6.90 1.54 -5.62
N ILE A 77 -6.44 2.68 -6.13
CA ILE A 77 -5.88 2.81 -7.47
C ILE A 77 -4.50 3.44 -7.33
N ALA A 78 -3.46 2.69 -7.71
CA ALA A 78 -2.12 3.22 -7.86
C ALA A 78 -1.91 3.67 -9.30
N GLY A 79 -1.48 4.91 -9.52
CA GLY A 79 -1.21 5.46 -10.85
C GLY A 79 0.18 6.08 -10.94
N THR A 80 0.48 6.68 -12.09
CA THR A 80 1.67 7.52 -12.31
C THR A 80 1.19 8.95 -12.54
N LEU A 81 1.87 9.94 -11.96
CA LEU A 81 1.57 11.35 -12.19
C LEU A 81 1.85 11.73 -13.64
N ASP A 82 0.97 12.49 -14.29
CA ASP A 82 1.16 12.82 -15.71
C ASP A 82 2.45 13.61 -15.99
N SER A 83 2.90 14.42 -15.02
CA SER A 83 4.07 15.29 -15.15
C SER A 83 5.37 14.67 -14.66
N SER A 84 5.35 13.53 -13.97
CA SER A 84 6.54 12.93 -13.37
C SER A 84 6.37 11.42 -13.12
N PRO A 85 7.47 10.64 -12.99
CA PRO A 85 7.38 9.21 -12.70
C PRO A 85 6.92 8.90 -11.25
N GLN A 86 6.38 9.88 -10.51
CA GLN A 86 5.92 9.68 -9.15
C GLN A 86 4.60 8.89 -9.12
N THR A 87 4.52 7.93 -8.20
CA THR A 87 3.29 7.16 -7.99
C THR A 87 2.20 8.00 -7.33
N THR A 88 1.00 8.03 -7.92
CA THR A 88 -0.20 8.59 -7.29
C THR A 88 -1.00 7.49 -6.59
N LEU A 89 -1.79 7.87 -5.58
CA LEU A 89 -2.71 7.00 -4.86
C LEU A 89 -4.09 7.63 -4.82
N GLU A 90 -5.05 6.99 -5.49
CA GLU A 90 -6.47 7.32 -5.36
C GLU A 90 -7.18 6.26 -4.52
N ILE A 91 -7.99 6.70 -3.55
CA ILE A 91 -8.90 5.86 -2.80
C ILE A 91 -10.33 6.25 -3.18
N ARG A 92 -11.09 5.31 -3.72
CA ARG A 92 -12.51 5.48 -4.00
C ARG A 92 -13.35 4.81 -2.94
N LEU A 93 -14.39 5.49 -2.48
CA LEU A 93 -15.24 5.05 -1.38
C LEU A 93 -16.71 5.27 -1.71
N LEU A 94 -17.50 4.24 -1.46
CA LEU A 94 -18.95 4.33 -1.32
C LEU A 94 -19.27 4.18 0.16
N ARG A 95 -19.93 5.18 0.73
CA ARG A 95 -20.17 5.29 2.16
C ARG A 95 -21.66 5.44 2.43
N ALA A 96 -22.12 4.86 3.53
CA ALA A 96 -23.50 5.04 3.99
C ALA A 96 -23.76 6.52 4.34
N ALA A 97 -25.04 6.90 4.33
CA ALA A 97 -25.46 8.20 4.84
C ALA A 97 -25.07 8.34 6.33
N ALA A 98 -24.83 9.57 6.77
CA ALA A 98 -24.47 9.86 8.14
C ALA A 98 -25.55 9.36 9.12
N SER A 99 -25.11 8.70 10.19
CA SER A 99 -25.91 8.30 11.34
C SER A 99 -25.09 8.53 12.62
N ASP A 100 -25.73 8.48 13.79
CA ASP A 100 -25.09 8.80 15.08
C ASP A 100 -23.87 7.90 15.39
N ASP A 101 -23.84 6.67 14.88
CA ASP A 101 -22.76 5.70 15.08
C ASP A 101 -21.62 5.81 14.06
N ILE A 102 -21.77 6.66 13.03
CA ILE A 102 -20.81 6.82 11.94
C ILE A 102 -20.03 8.12 12.13
N PHE A 103 -18.70 8.04 11.96
CA PHE A 103 -17.84 9.22 12.05
C PHE A 103 -18.29 10.34 11.12
N PRO A 104 -18.29 11.60 11.57
CA PRO A 104 -18.44 12.75 10.67
C PRO A 104 -17.43 12.67 9.53
N LEU A 105 -17.78 13.24 8.37
CA LEU A 105 -16.95 13.16 7.17
C LEU A 105 -15.52 13.64 7.41
N GLU A 106 -15.34 14.76 8.12
CA GLU A 106 -14.04 15.33 8.43
C GLU A 106 -13.16 14.40 9.28
N GLN A 107 -13.72 13.79 10.33
CA GLN A 107 -13.01 12.81 11.15
C GLN A 107 -12.61 11.59 10.33
N PHE A 108 -13.52 11.10 9.49
CA PHE A 108 -13.22 9.96 8.62
C PHE A 108 -12.07 10.27 7.64
N VAL A 109 -12.11 11.44 6.99
CA VAL A 109 -11.03 11.89 6.10
C VAL A 109 -9.70 11.95 6.85
N TYR A 110 -9.68 12.50 8.07
CA TYR A 110 -8.49 12.55 8.92
C TYR A 110 -7.92 11.15 9.22
N GLU A 111 -8.78 10.19 9.57
CA GLU A 111 -8.34 8.81 9.85
C GLU A 111 -7.73 8.14 8.61
N VAL A 112 -8.36 8.32 7.43
CA VAL A 112 -7.84 7.77 6.16
C VAL A 112 -6.50 8.39 5.82
N GLU A 113 -6.40 9.72 5.86
CA GLU A 113 -5.15 10.42 5.57
C GLU A 113 -4.03 10.02 6.54
N THR A 114 -4.35 9.85 7.81
CA THR A 114 -3.41 9.38 8.83
C THR A 114 -2.94 7.96 8.54
N PHE A 115 -3.85 7.03 8.23
CA PHE A 115 -3.50 5.64 7.93
C PHE A 115 -2.60 5.52 6.69
N PHE A 116 -2.86 6.31 5.65
CA PHE A 116 -2.07 6.29 4.41
C PHE A 116 -0.83 7.19 4.44
N PHE A 117 -0.48 7.77 5.59
CA PHE A 117 0.66 8.69 5.73
C PHE A 117 0.60 9.86 4.72
N VAL A 118 -0.56 10.48 4.58
CA VAL A 118 -0.76 11.67 3.75
C VAL A 118 -0.21 12.89 4.51
N LEU A 119 0.92 13.40 4.03
CA LEU A 119 1.67 14.51 4.58
C LEU A 119 1.57 15.73 3.64
N PRO A 120 1.86 16.95 4.12
CA PRO A 120 1.88 18.15 3.26
C PRO A 120 2.70 17.95 1.98
N ASP A 121 3.85 17.29 2.07
CA ASP A 121 4.77 17.08 0.95
C ASP A 121 4.24 16.11 -0.12
N ASN A 122 3.38 15.16 0.24
CA ASN A 122 2.87 14.13 -0.68
C ASN A 122 1.38 14.27 -1.01
N ARG A 123 0.68 15.24 -0.42
CA ARG A 123 -0.75 15.45 -0.57
C ARG A 123 -1.18 15.60 -2.04
N HIS A 124 -0.34 16.20 -2.86
CA HIS A 124 -0.58 16.36 -4.30
C HIS A 124 -0.58 15.03 -5.09
N LEU A 125 -0.05 13.95 -4.51
CA LEU A 125 -0.05 12.60 -5.08
C LEU A 125 -1.21 11.75 -4.56
N PHE A 126 -1.96 12.23 -3.57
CA PHE A 126 -3.06 11.51 -2.94
C PHE A 126 -4.41 12.10 -3.35
N LYS A 127 -5.39 11.23 -3.58
CA LYS A 127 -6.77 11.63 -3.86
C LYS A 127 -7.76 10.72 -3.13
N LEU A 128 -8.70 11.33 -2.42
CA LEU A 128 -9.84 10.63 -1.83
C LEU A 128 -11.11 11.02 -2.59
N THR A 129 -11.76 10.03 -3.20
CA THR A 129 -12.95 10.23 -4.06
C THR A 129 -14.13 9.49 -3.44
N PHE A 130 -15.20 10.23 -3.12
CA PHE A 130 -16.49 9.62 -2.74
C PHE A 130 -17.32 9.40 -4.00
N VAL A 131 -17.80 8.18 -4.19
CA VAL A 131 -18.64 7.80 -5.33
C VAL A 131 -20.06 7.54 -4.86
N GLU A 132 -21.04 7.82 -5.72
CA GLU A 132 -22.47 7.67 -5.39
C GLU A 132 -22.93 6.21 -5.46
N ASP A 133 -22.30 5.39 -6.31
CA ASP A 133 -22.67 3.99 -6.49
C ASP A 133 -21.53 3.14 -7.10
N ILE A 134 -21.86 1.86 -7.34
CA ILE A 134 -20.92 0.85 -7.80
C ILE A 134 -20.30 1.13 -9.19
N ARG A 135 -20.88 2.02 -10.00
CA ARG A 135 -20.39 2.42 -11.33
C ARG A 135 -19.15 3.30 -11.24
N GLY A 136 -18.91 3.95 -10.10
CA GLY A 136 -17.69 4.74 -9.85
C GLY A 136 -16.41 3.90 -9.66
N PHE A 137 -16.54 2.57 -9.59
CA PHE A 137 -15.44 1.65 -9.39
C PHE A 137 -15.06 0.89 -10.66
N GLU A 138 -13.78 0.54 -10.77
CA GLU A 138 -13.34 -0.45 -11.75
C GLU A 138 -13.72 -1.87 -11.35
N LYS A 139 -14.14 -2.65 -12.34
CA LYS A 139 -14.67 -3.99 -12.15
C LYS A 139 -13.92 -4.99 -13.01
N SER A 140 -13.85 -6.23 -12.55
CA SER A 140 -13.27 -7.32 -13.33
C SER A 140 -14.10 -7.59 -14.58
N GLY A 141 -13.42 -7.80 -15.72
CA GLY A 141 -14.09 -8.02 -17.00
C GLY A 141 -14.94 -9.29 -17.07
N THR A 142 -14.64 -10.30 -16.24
CA THR A 142 -15.32 -11.61 -16.27
C THR A 142 -16.46 -11.75 -15.28
N GLY A 143 -16.53 -10.91 -14.23
CA GLY A 143 -17.44 -11.13 -13.11
C GLY A 143 -18.11 -9.87 -12.57
N ASN A 144 -17.89 -8.70 -13.19
CA ASN A 144 -18.46 -7.42 -12.76
C ASN A 144 -18.16 -7.09 -11.28
N LYS A 145 -17.13 -7.72 -10.69
CA LYS A 145 -16.75 -7.58 -9.29
C LYS A 145 -15.83 -6.37 -9.16
N VAL A 146 -16.11 -5.48 -8.22
CA VAL A 146 -15.20 -4.37 -7.90
C VAL A 146 -13.84 -4.90 -7.51
N MET A 147 -12.81 -4.42 -8.20
CA MET A 147 -11.42 -4.75 -7.89
C MET A 147 -10.97 -3.93 -6.69
N LYS A 148 -10.54 -4.57 -5.59
CA LYS A 148 -10.09 -3.81 -4.41
C LYS A 148 -8.82 -3.00 -4.67
N PHE A 149 -7.95 -3.50 -5.53
CA PHE A 149 -6.71 -2.83 -5.93
C PHE A 149 -6.60 -2.84 -7.45
N VAL A 150 -6.27 -1.68 -8.02
CA VAL A 150 -5.99 -1.49 -9.44
C VAL A 150 -4.62 -0.83 -9.58
N ASP A 151 -3.76 -1.45 -10.38
CA ASP A 151 -2.44 -0.93 -10.71
C ASP A 151 -2.47 -0.34 -12.12
N ARG A 152 -2.43 0.99 -12.22
CA ARG A 152 -2.40 1.77 -13.47
C ARG A 152 -1.04 2.42 -13.71
N ARG A 153 -0.01 2.02 -12.97
CA ARG A 153 1.34 2.57 -13.19
C ARG A 153 1.85 2.15 -14.57
N HIS A 154 2.48 3.09 -15.27
CA HIS A 154 3.15 2.90 -16.56
C HIS A 154 4.65 2.72 -16.39
#